data_AF-A0A8T2XJS6-F1
#
_entry.id   AF-A0A8T2XJS6-F1
#
_cell.length_a   1.000
_cell.length_b   1.000
_cell.length_c   1.000
_cell.angle_alpha   90.00
_cell.angle_beta   90.00
_cell.angle_gamma   90.00
#
_symmetry.space_group_name_H-M   'P 1'
#
loop_
_entity.id
_entity.type
_entity.pdbx_description
1 polymer ?
#
loop_
_entity_poly.entity_id
_entity_poly.type
_entity_poly.pdbx_seq_one_letter_code
_entity_poly.pdbx_strand_id
1 'polypeptide(L)'
;MELTVAMLLILLNLASWCVLSEGRLLVDMTLVSDASSIGAFCLDGSLPAYHLHRGFGDGASNWLLQFEGGGWCNDIQSCLDRAKTKHGSSLYMNKLEDFNGILSNDASLNPDFYNWNRVKLRYCDGGSFSGDAKFDNGTSVLYFRGQKIWEAIILDLLPKGLGNADKALLSGCSAGGLSSFLQCENFYRALPTNTSVKCLSDAGFFLDERDITLNYTMRTFFENLVSLQGIEKNLDKNCTSFLDNPKLCMFPQYFLNYMTTPFFILNTAYDVYQFHHALVPPSADMNGDWKRCKLSIASCTPQQLDILQGWSLLWHQPSWIFSLVFSYYII
;
A
#
# COMPACT_ATOMS: atom_id res chain seq x y z
N MET A 1 30.05 17.70 46.31
CA MET A 1 28.98 17.99 45.33
C MET A 1 29.40 17.68 43.89
N GLU A 2 30.66 17.33 43.61
CA GLU A 2 31.12 17.10 42.22
C GLU A 2 31.14 15.63 41.77
N LEU A 3 31.39 14.65 42.67
CA LEU A 3 31.44 13.23 42.28
C LEU A 3 30.07 12.65 41.89
N THR A 4 29.00 13.07 42.58
CA THR A 4 27.64 12.59 42.34
C THR A 4 27.06 13.11 41.02
N VAL A 5 27.40 14.33 40.62
CA VAL A 5 26.97 14.92 39.35
C VAL A 5 27.71 14.28 38.17
N ALA A 6 29.01 13.99 38.34
CA ALA A 6 29.80 13.28 37.32
C ALA A 6 29.30 11.84 37.09
N MET A 7 28.95 11.09 38.16
CA MET A 7 28.37 9.75 38.00
C MET A 7 26.97 9.78 37.35
N LEU A 8 26.15 10.79 37.66
CA LEU A 8 24.84 10.95 37.04
C LEU A 8 24.96 11.24 35.54
N LEU A 9 25.92 12.08 35.13
CA LEU A 9 26.18 12.39 33.73
C LEU A 9 26.74 11.19 32.95
N ILE A 10 27.59 10.36 33.57
CA ILE A 10 28.10 9.12 32.95
C ILE A 10 26.97 8.09 32.80
N LEU A 11 26.11 7.93 33.81
CA LEU A 11 24.94 7.05 33.75
C LEU A 11 23.90 7.52 32.72
N LEU A 12 23.70 8.83 32.57
CA LEU A 12 22.80 9.39 31.55
C LEU A 12 23.36 9.22 30.13
N ASN A 13 24.68 9.32 29.93
CA ASN A 13 25.31 9.05 28.63
C ASN A 13 25.34 7.55 28.30
N LEU A 14 25.57 6.67 29.28
CA LEU A 14 25.46 5.21 29.10
C LEU A 14 24.02 4.75 28.86
N ALA A 15 23.04 5.34 29.55
CA ALA A 15 21.62 5.08 29.29
C ALA A 15 21.20 5.58 27.90
N SER A 16 21.72 6.72 27.44
CA SER A 16 21.48 7.23 26.08
C SER A 16 22.13 6.37 24.99
N TRP A 17 23.23 5.68 25.29
CA TRP A 17 23.83 4.68 24.40
C TRP A 17 23.15 3.31 24.49
N CYS A 18 22.54 2.97 25.63
CA CYS A 18 21.74 1.74 25.77
C CYS A 18 20.32 1.84 25.17
N VAL A 19 19.78 3.05 24.99
CA VAL A 19 18.48 3.27 24.30
C VAL A 19 18.65 3.44 22.77
N LEU A 20 19.88 3.46 22.27
CA LEU A 20 20.21 3.49 20.83
C LEU A 20 21.03 2.26 20.41
N SER A 21 20.52 1.06 20.68
CA SER A 21 20.92 -0.15 19.95
C SER A 21 19.90 -1.28 20.05
N GLU A 22 18.62 -0.98 19.79
CA GLU A 22 17.78 -2.04 19.25
C GLU A 22 18.20 -2.25 17.80
N GLY A 23 18.83 -3.40 17.54
CA GLY A 23 19.34 -3.73 16.21
C GLY A 23 18.19 -3.69 15.21
N ARG A 24 18.30 -2.82 14.20
CA ARG A 24 17.35 -2.78 13.07
C ARG A 24 17.16 -4.19 12.52
N LEU A 25 15.91 -4.60 12.34
CA LEU A 25 15.61 -5.88 11.73
C LEU A 25 15.72 -5.75 10.21
N LEU A 26 16.95 -5.92 9.71
CA LEU A 26 17.21 -5.93 8.28
C LEU A 26 16.91 -7.31 7.70
N VAL A 27 15.99 -7.37 6.74
CA VAL A 27 15.53 -8.61 6.12
C VAL A 27 15.96 -8.64 4.66
N ASP A 28 16.57 -9.75 4.24
CA ASP A 28 17.04 -9.94 2.87
C ASP A 28 15.89 -10.03 1.86
N MET A 29 16.15 -9.50 0.67
CA MET A 29 15.28 -9.58 -0.49
C MET A 29 15.35 -10.99 -1.11
N THR A 30 14.18 -11.58 -1.35
CA THR A 30 14.00 -12.81 -2.11
C THR A 30 13.42 -12.47 -3.48
N LEU A 31 14.15 -12.80 -4.55
CA LEU A 31 13.59 -12.79 -5.91
C LEU A 31 12.75 -14.05 -6.11
N VAL A 32 11.59 -13.91 -6.74
CA VAL A 32 10.72 -15.04 -7.07
C VAL A 32 11.23 -15.67 -8.37
N SER A 33 12.09 -16.69 -8.28
CA SER A 33 12.76 -17.29 -9.44
C SER A 33 11.78 -17.80 -10.49
N ASP A 34 10.70 -18.42 -10.04
CA ASP A 34 9.75 -19.12 -10.90
C ASP A 34 8.69 -18.16 -11.48
N ALA A 35 8.72 -16.87 -11.13
CA ALA A 35 7.78 -15.86 -11.61
C ALA A 35 7.73 -15.77 -13.14
N SER A 36 8.89 -15.96 -13.80
CA SER A 36 8.98 -15.95 -15.26
C SER A 36 8.16 -17.04 -15.94
N SER A 37 7.92 -18.17 -15.26
CA SER A 37 7.16 -19.31 -15.81
C SER A 37 5.67 -18.99 -16.01
N ILE A 38 5.15 -18.01 -15.27
CA ILE A 38 3.79 -17.48 -15.42
C ILE A 38 3.76 -16.05 -15.99
N GLY A 39 4.90 -15.55 -16.49
CA GLY A 39 5.02 -14.22 -17.09
C GLY A 39 4.91 -13.06 -16.10
N ALA A 40 5.24 -13.27 -14.84
CA ALA A 40 5.28 -12.24 -13.80
C ALA A 40 6.60 -11.46 -13.83
N PHE A 41 6.51 -10.17 -14.11
CA PHE A 41 7.65 -9.27 -14.26
C PHE A 41 7.35 -7.89 -13.69
N CYS A 42 8.35 -7.21 -13.13
CA CYS A 42 8.29 -5.78 -12.88
C CYS A 42 8.17 -5.00 -14.21
N LEU A 43 7.87 -3.69 -14.15
CA LEU A 43 7.70 -2.84 -15.34
C LEU A 43 8.82 -2.98 -16.38
N ASP A 44 10.07 -3.12 -15.93
CA ASP A 44 11.26 -3.24 -16.79
C ASP A 44 11.55 -4.68 -17.29
N GLY A 45 10.79 -5.68 -16.85
CA GLY A 45 11.04 -7.09 -17.17
C GLY A 45 11.86 -7.86 -16.13
N SER A 46 12.34 -7.21 -15.06
CA SER A 46 13.00 -7.90 -13.96
C SER A 46 12.03 -8.76 -13.13
N LEU A 47 12.55 -9.75 -12.40
CA LEU A 47 11.71 -10.62 -11.56
C LEU A 47 11.16 -9.86 -10.35
N PRO A 48 9.93 -10.15 -9.90
CA PRO A 48 9.40 -9.57 -8.67
C PRO A 48 10.12 -10.09 -7.43
N ALA A 49 9.94 -9.38 -6.32
CA ALA A 49 10.62 -9.66 -5.06
C ALA A 49 9.71 -9.47 -3.84
N TYR A 50 10.09 -10.12 -2.74
CA TYR A 50 9.54 -9.86 -1.42
C TYR A 50 10.64 -10.05 -0.35
N HIS A 51 10.38 -9.61 0.87
CA HIS A 51 11.22 -9.91 2.05
C HIS A 51 10.42 -10.75 3.02
N LEU A 52 11.02 -11.78 3.62
CA LEU A 52 10.34 -12.68 4.55
C LEU A 52 11.16 -12.85 5.83
N HIS A 53 10.57 -12.46 6.95
CA HIS A 53 11.06 -12.78 8.28
C HIS A 53 10.18 -13.88 8.90
N ARG A 54 10.82 -14.93 9.42
CA ARG A 54 10.10 -16.08 9.98
C ARG A 54 9.48 -15.79 11.35
N GLY A 55 8.30 -16.36 11.56
CA GLY A 55 7.63 -16.35 12.86
C GLY A 55 8.25 -17.35 13.83
N PHE A 56 7.87 -17.26 15.10
CA PHE A 56 8.35 -18.12 16.17
C PHE A 56 7.29 -18.32 17.26
N GLY A 57 7.47 -19.35 18.10
CA GLY A 57 6.52 -19.70 19.15
C GLY A 57 5.10 -19.89 18.61
N ASP A 58 4.12 -19.37 19.33
CA ASP A 58 2.69 -19.49 18.98
C ASP A 58 2.30 -18.66 17.74
N GLY A 59 3.21 -17.81 17.22
CA GLY A 59 3.05 -17.06 15.98
C GLY A 59 3.57 -17.77 14.74
N ALA A 60 4.25 -18.92 14.88
CA ALA A 60 4.96 -19.58 13.79
C ALA A 60 4.05 -20.08 12.65
N SER A 61 2.76 -20.33 12.92
CA SER A 61 1.74 -20.69 11.93
C SER A 61 0.90 -19.49 11.44
N ASN A 62 1.18 -18.27 11.93
CA ASN A 62 0.44 -17.08 11.54
C ASN A 62 1.26 -16.22 10.55
N TRP A 63 0.56 -15.50 9.67
CA TRP A 63 1.16 -14.80 8.54
C TRP A 63 0.63 -13.37 8.39
N LEU A 64 1.55 -12.43 8.19
CA LEU A 64 1.27 -11.04 7.84
C LEU A 64 1.98 -10.73 6.52
N LEU A 65 1.21 -10.44 5.47
CA LEU A 65 1.73 -9.97 4.18
C LEU A 65 1.40 -8.49 4.05
N GLN A 66 2.41 -7.64 3.86
CA GLN A 66 2.24 -6.20 3.71
C GLN A 66 2.74 -5.71 2.35
N PHE A 67 1.87 -5.09 1.56
CA PHE A 67 2.23 -4.41 0.33
C PHE A 67 3.03 -3.12 0.58
N GLU A 68 4.11 -2.94 -0.16
CA GLU A 68 4.79 -1.65 -0.31
C GLU A 68 3.90 -0.66 -1.10
N GLY A 69 3.90 0.61 -0.70
CA GLY A 69 3.25 1.70 -1.44
C GLY A 69 4.17 2.36 -2.46
N GLY A 70 3.71 3.45 -3.09
CA GLY A 70 4.57 4.24 -3.99
C GLY A 70 3.87 4.86 -5.20
N GLY A 71 2.57 5.17 -5.11
CA GLY A 71 1.81 5.78 -6.21
C GLY A 71 1.69 4.89 -7.45
N TRP A 72 1.41 5.49 -8.60
CA TRP A 72 1.15 4.78 -9.87
C TRP A 72 1.80 5.50 -11.05
N CYS A 73 1.72 4.87 -12.22
CA CYS A 73 1.94 5.53 -13.51
C CYS A 73 0.73 5.22 -14.42
N ASN A 74 0.17 6.24 -15.06
CA ASN A 74 -1.08 6.12 -15.81
C ASN A 74 -0.94 6.53 -17.30
N ASP A 75 0.29 6.77 -17.75
CA ASP A 75 0.64 6.97 -19.15
C ASP A 75 1.99 6.30 -19.47
N ILE A 76 2.28 6.13 -20.75
CA ILE A 76 3.49 5.42 -21.20
C ILE A 76 4.77 6.11 -20.73
N GLN A 77 4.84 7.45 -20.77
CA GLN A 77 6.05 8.18 -20.41
C GLN A 77 6.31 8.07 -18.91
N SER A 78 5.29 8.30 -18.07
CA SER A 78 5.42 8.16 -16.62
C SER A 78 5.77 6.71 -16.22
N CYS A 79 5.26 5.71 -16.93
CA CYS A 79 5.63 4.30 -16.68
C CYS A 79 7.05 3.95 -17.15
N LEU A 80 7.52 4.49 -18.28
CA LEU A 80 8.91 4.31 -18.74
C LEU A 80 9.91 4.96 -17.77
N ASP A 81 9.58 6.10 -17.20
CA ASP A 81 10.42 6.75 -16.20
C ASP A 81 10.39 5.99 -14.86
N ARG A 82 9.21 5.49 -14.47
CA ARG A 82 9.07 4.64 -13.28
C ARG A 82 9.84 3.32 -13.39
N ALA A 83 9.88 2.70 -14.57
CA ALA A 83 10.65 1.46 -14.83
C ALA A 83 12.13 1.58 -14.48
N LYS A 84 12.68 2.81 -14.50
CA LYS A 84 14.09 3.11 -14.17
C LYS A 84 14.32 3.36 -12.67
N THR A 85 13.35 2.99 -11.81
CA THR A 85 13.40 3.22 -10.36
C THR A 85 13.14 1.94 -9.59
N LYS A 86 13.34 1.98 -8.26
CA LYS A 86 12.99 0.87 -7.34
C LYS A 86 11.52 0.44 -7.41
N HIS A 87 10.63 1.31 -7.91
CA HIS A 87 9.20 1.04 -8.06
C HIS A 87 8.79 0.53 -9.45
N GLY A 88 9.77 0.21 -10.30
CA GLY A 88 9.55 -0.40 -11.59
C GLY A 88 10.54 -1.51 -11.94
N SER A 89 11.54 -1.76 -11.09
CA SER A 89 12.55 -2.78 -11.29
C SER A 89 13.13 -3.28 -9.97
N SER A 90 13.26 -4.60 -9.82
CA SER A 90 13.96 -5.22 -8.70
C SER A 90 15.48 -5.02 -8.74
N LEU A 91 16.03 -4.58 -9.88
CA LEU A 91 17.44 -4.23 -10.01
C LEU A 91 17.78 -3.01 -9.15
N TYR A 92 16.86 -2.05 -9.06
CA TYR A 92 17.02 -0.81 -8.28
C TYR A 92 16.48 -0.89 -6.85
N MET A 93 15.89 -2.03 -6.44
CA MET A 93 15.43 -2.22 -5.06
C MET A 93 16.59 -2.40 -4.08
N ASN A 94 16.42 -1.86 -2.87
CA ASN A 94 17.28 -2.16 -1.74
C ASN A 94 17.22 -3.67 -1.46
N LYS A 95 18.40 -4.29 -1.25
CA LYS A 95 18.49 -5.73 -0.99
C LYS A 95 18.15 -6.09 0.46
N LEU A 96 18.19 -5.10 1.35
CA LEU A 96 17.77 -5.19 2.74
C LEU A 96 16.59 -4.24 2.97
N GLU A 97 15.57 -4.74 3.64
CA GLU A 97 14.43 -3.94 4.10
C GLU A 97 14.42 -3.89 5.63
N ASP A 98 14.23 -2.70 6.19
CA ASP A 98 14.13 -2.49 7.64
C ASP A 98 12.69 -2.75 8.10
N PHE A 99 12.47 -3.88 8.77
CA PHE A 99 11.16 -4.27 9.29
C PHE A 99 10.85 -3.50 10.56
N ASN A 100 9.92 -2.55 10.46
CA ASN A 100 9.46 -1.69 11.55
C ASN A 100 7.92 -1.64 11.62
N GLY A 101 7.39 -0.94 12.63
CA GLY A 101 5.93 -0.83 12.84
C GLY A 101 5.26 -2.20 12.94
N ILE A 102 4.21 -2.42 12.15
CA ILE A 102 3.48 -3.70 12.09
C ILE A 102 4.36 -4.90 11.62
N LEU A 103 5.54 -4.64 11.04
CA LEU A 103 6.50 -5.67 10.67
C LEU A 103 7.62 -5.87 11.71
N SER A 104 7.70 -5.03 12.74
CA SER A 104 8.72 -5.14 13.80
C SER A 104 8.63 -6.49 14.52
N ASN A 105 9.77 -7.05 14.92
CA ASN A 105 9.88 -8.20 15.81
C ASN A 105 9.96 -7.86 17.30
N ASP A 106 9.94 -6.58 17.63
CA ASP A 106 9.80 -6.14 19.00
C ASP A 106 8.33 -6.10 19.42
N ALA A 107 7.99 -6.86 20.47
CA ALA A 107 6.66 -6.91 21.06
C ALA A 107 6.23 -5.56 21.66
N SER A 108 7.15 -4.67 22.02
CA SER A 108 6.83 -3.33 22.51
C SER A 108 6.27 -2.43 21.41
N LEU A 109 6.72 -2.63 20.17
CA LEU A 109 6.32 -1.87 18.98
C LEU A 109 5.20 -2.58 18.19
N ASN A 110 5.15 -3.91 18.22
CA ASN A 110 4.23 -4.75 17.47
C ASN A 110 3.62 -5.85 18.35
N PRO A 111 2.81 -5.51 19.36
CA PRO A 111 2.35 -6.47 20.36
C PRO A 111 1.55 -7.64 19.77
N ASP A 112 0.85 -7.43 18.65
CA ASP A 112 -0.05 -8.41 18.06
C ASP A 112 0.65 -9.38 17.08
N PHE A 113 1.65 -8.89 16.32
CA PHE A 113 2.23 -9.63 15.19
C PHE A 113 3.74 -9.83 15.28
N TYR A 114 4.40 -9.46 16.40
CA TYR A 114 5.86 -9.52 16.54
C TYR A 114 6.49 -10.92 16.39
N ASN A 115 5.69 -11.99 16.50
CA ASN A 115 6.15 -13.37 16.37
C ASN A 115 5.54 -14.10 15.17
N TRP A 116 4.82 -13.40 14.29
CA TRP A 116 4.25 -13.98 13.06
C TRP A 116 5.30 -14.11 11.95
N ASN A 117 5.02 -14.94 10.94
CA ASN A 117 5.73 -14.82 9.66
C ASN A 117 5.33 -13.50 9.02
N ARG A 118 6.31 -12.67 8.67
CA ARG A 118 6.06 -11.32 8.15
C ARG A 118 6.71 -11.17 6.79
N VAL A 119 5.93 -10.65 5.86
CA VAL A 119 6.33 -10.51 4.47
C VAL A 119 6.12 -9.07 4.02
N LYS A 120 7.16 -8.47 3.44
CA LYS A 120 7.04 -7.20 2.70
C LYS A 120 7.02 -7.51 1.20
N LEU A 121 5.89 -7.28 0.54
CA LEU A 121 5.74 -7.47 -0.90
C LEU A 121 6.27 -6.22 -1.61
N ARG A 122 7.30 -6.37 -2.47
CA ARG A 122 7.93 -5.23 -3.15
C ARG A 122 7.10 -4.78 -4.34
N TYR A 123 6.90 -3.47 -4.44
CA TYR A 123 5.99 -2.88 -5.42
C TYR A 123 6.75 -2.42 -6.67
N CYS A 124 6.50 -3.08 -7.81
CA CYS A 124 7.19 -2.78 -9.07
C CYS A 124 6.35 -2.82 -10.35
N ASP A 125 5.02 -2.93 -10.25
CA ASP A 125 4.10 -2.96 -11.40
C ASP A 125 3.47 -1.58 -11.69
N GLY A 126 3.41 -0.69 -10.69
CA GLY A 126 2.81 0.63 -10.86
C GLY A 126 1.29 0.64 -11.02
N GLY A 127 0.61 -0.48 -10.70
CA GLY A 127 -0.83 -0.70 -10.88
C GLY A 127 -1.52 -1.36 -9.69
N SER A 128 -1.00 -1.18 -8.47
CA SER A 128 -1.52 -1.81 -7.24
C SER A 128 -1.72 -3.33 -7.34
N PHE A 129 -0.77 -4.04 -7.96
CA PHE A 129 -0.83 -5.48 -8.14
C PHE A 129 -2.06 -5.96 -8.93
N SER A 130 -2.61 -5.15 -9.84
CA SER A 130 -3.85 -5.49 -10.55
C SER A 130 -3.74 -5.49 -12.08
N GLY A 131 -2.64 -4.99 -12.65
CA GLY A 131 -2.43 -4.97 -14.10
C GLY A 131 -2.17 -6.36 -14.69
N ASP A 132 -2.61 -6.58 -15.93
CA ASP A 132 -2.14 -7.69 -16.77
C ASP A 132 -2.22 -7.33 -18.27
N ALA A 133 -1.29 -6.46 -18.67
CA ALA A 133 -1.07 -6.03 -20.04
C ALA A 133 0.42 -5.92 -20.37
N LYS A 134 0.73 -5.73 -21.66
CA LYS A 134 2.09 -5.45 -22.15
C LYS A 134 2.01 -4.31 -23.14
N PHE A 135 2.91 -3.35 -22.99
CA PHE A 135 3.18 -2.37 -24.03
C PHE A 135 4.49 -2.73 -24.74
N ASP A 136 4.48 -2.67 -26.07
CA ASP A 136 5.63 -2.94 -26.92
C ASP A 136 5.48 -2.15 -28.21
N ASN A 137 6.38 -1.20 -28.45
CA ASN A 137 6.42 -0.40 -29.68
C ASN A 137 7.67 -0.71 -30.54
N GLY A 138 8.37 -1.82 -30.24
CA GLY A 138 9.62 -2.21 -30.89
C GLY A 138 10.89 -1.51 -30.38
N THR A 139 10.78 -0.39 -29.65
CA THR A 139 11.92 0.31 -29.05
C THR A 139 11.92 0.25 -27.52
N SER A 140 10.74 0.19 -26.92
CA SER A 140 10.50 0.14 -25.48
C SER A 140 9.46 -0.92 -25.16
N VAL A 141 9.67 -1.62 -24.05
CA VAL A 141 8.74 -2.62 -23.53
C VAL A 141 8.40 -2.27 -22.09
N LEU A 142 7.11 -2.37 -21.74
CA LEU A 142 6.64 -2.31 -20.36
C LEU A 142 5.76 -3.52 -20.05
N TYR A 143 5.98 -4.10 -18.88
CA TYR A 143 5.22 -5.23 -18.36
C TYR A 143 4.29 -4.76 -17.24
N PHE A 144 3.01 -4.60 -17.55
CA PHE A 144 1.98 -4.28 -16.56
C PHE A 144 1.45 -5.59 -15.96
N ARG A 145 2.22 -6.22 -15.07
CA ARG A 145 1.99 -7.60 -14.60
C ARG A 145 1.62 -7.71 -13.13
N GLY A 146 1.04 -6.67 -12.54
CA GLY A 146 0.68 -6.64 -11.12
C GLY A 146 -0.07 -7.90 -10.64
N GLN A 147 -1.09 -8.34 -11.38
CA GLN A 147 -1.86 -9.55 -11.04
C GLN A 147 -0.99 -10.81 -11.08
N LYS A 148 -0.09 -10.92 -12.07
CA LYS A 148 0.85 -12.04 -12.20
C LYS A 148 1.93 -12.03 -11.13
N ILE A 149 2.41 -10.85 -10.73
CA ILE A 149 3.36 -10.71 -9.62
C ILE A 149 2.73 -11.21 -8.33
N TRP A 150 1.48 -10.81 -8.04
CA TRP A 150 0.73 -11.31 -6.89
C TRP A 150 0.62 -12.84 -6.90
N GLU A 151 0.18 -13.41 -8.02
CA GLU A 151 0.07 -14.87 -8.20
C GLU A 151 1.42 -15.57 -7.96
N ALA A 152 2.50 -15.07 -8.55
CA ALA A 152 3.84 -15.64 -8.41
C ALA A 152 4.31 -15.65 -6.96
N ILE A 153 4.12 -14.55 -6.22
CA ILE A 153 4.54 -14.46 -4.82
C ILE A 153 3.71 -15.40 -3.94
N ILE A 154 2.39 -15.48 -4.13
CA ILE A 154 1.56 -16.40 -3.36
C ILE A 154 1.95 -17.86 -3.62
N LEU A 155 2.12 -18.24 -4.88
CA LEU A 155 2.55 -19.60 -5.24
C LEU A 155 3.90 -19.98 -4.63
N ASP A 156 4.82 -19.02 -4.50
CA ASP A 156 6.13 -19.23 -3.89
C ASP A 156 6.07 -19.27 -2.34
N LEU A 157 5.15 -18.54 -1.71
CA LEU A 157 4.96 -18.52 -0.26
C LEU A 157 4.17 -19.71 0.28
N LEU A 158 3.21 -20.25 -0.49
CA LEU A 158 2.40 -21.41 -0.10
C LEU A 158 3.23 -22.60 0.40
N PRO A 159 4.20 -23.15 -0.37
CA PRO A 159 5.05 -24.25 0.08
C PRO A 159 6.02 -23.85 1.20
N LYS A 160 6.24 -22.55 1.41
CA LYS A 160 7.08 -22.01 2.50
C LYS A 160 6.32 -21.94 3.84
N GLY A 161 5.08 -22.41 3.89
CA GLY A 161 4.28 -22.54 5.11
C GLY A 161 3.00 -21.71 5.12
N LEU A 162 2.82 -20.79 4.16
CA LEU A 162 1.58 -20.01 4.06
C LEU A 162 0.37 -20.93 3.80
N GLY A 163 0.58 -22.04 3.07
CA GLY A 163 -0.45 -23.04 2.82
C GLY A 163 -0.90 -23.84 4.05
N ASN A 164 -0.28 -23.61 5.22
CA ASN A 164 -0.66 -24.22 6.50
C ASN A 164 -0.97 -23.14 7.56
N ALA A 165 -1.34 -21.93 7.13
CA ALA A 165 -1.54 -20.81 8.05
C ALA A 165 -2.79 -21.01 8.92
N ASP A 166 -2.68 -20.75 10.22
CA ASP A 166 -3.86 -20.69 11.12
C ASP A 166 -4.57 -19.34 10.99
N LYS A 167 -3.79 -18.26 10.95
CA LYS A 167 -4.27 -16.89 10.74
C LYS A 167 -3.42 -16.20 9.69
N ALA A 168 -4.08 -15.40 8.86
CA ALA A 168 -3.43 -14.64 7.81
C ALA A 168 -4.00 -13.22 7.75
N LEU A 169 -3.12 -12.22 7.76
CA LEU A 169 -3.46 -10.81 7.61
C LEU A 169 -2.81 -10.28 6.33
N LEU A 170 -3.63 -9.78 5.40
CA LEU A 170 -3.17 -9.01 4.25
C LEU A 170 -3.24 -7.52 4.57
N SER A 171 -2.14 -6.80 4.39
CA SER A 171 -2.02 -5.38 4.71
C SER A 171 -1.31 -4.62 3.59
N GLY A 172 -1.31 -3.29 3.66
CA GLY A 172 -0.53 -2.43 2.78
C GLY A 172 -0.75 -0.96 3.10
N CYS A 173 0.17 -0.10 2.64
CA CYS A 173 0.10 1.34 2.84
C CYS A 173 0.01 2.08 1.49
N SER A 174 -0.81 3.13 1.38
CA SER A 174 -0.96 3.95 0.17
C SER A 174 -1.41 3.10 -1.04
N ALA A 175 -0.66 3.08 -2.15
CA ALA A 175 -0.94 2.19 -3.28
C ALA A 175 -0.94 0.70 -2.88
N GLY A 176 -0.18 0.32 -1.86
CA GLY A 176 -0.22 -1.01 -1.27
C GLY A 176 -1.48 -1.25 -0.42
N GLY A 177 -2.02 -0.22 0.23
CA GLY A 177 -3.32 -0.29 0.91
C GLY A 177 -4.46 -0.49 -0.09
N LEU A 178 -4.39 0.20 -1.23
CA LEU A 178 -5.31 -0.08 -2.34
C LEU A 178 -5.16 -1.52 -2.85
N SER A 179 -3.93 -2.02 -2.92
CA SER A 179 -3.65 -3.42 -3.31
C SER A 179 -4.26 -4.42 -2.32
N SER A 180 -4.29 -4.11 -1.02
CA SER A 180 -4.89 -5.01 -0.03
C SER A 180 -6.41 -5.11 -0.20
N PHE A 181 -7.09 -4.04 -0.59
CA PHE A 181 -8.50 -4.14 -1.00
C PHE A 181 -8.67 -5.02 -2.24
N LEU A 182 -7.92 -4.73 -3.31
CA LEU A 182 -8.07 -5.40 -4.61
C LEU A 182 -7.73 -6.90 -4.55
N GLN A 183 -6.81 -7.31 -3.68
CA GLN A 183 -6.34 -8.69 -3.57
C GLN A 183 -6.91 -9.46 -2.36
N CYS A 184 -7.73 -8.83 -1.51
CA CYS A 184 -8.22 -9.48 -0.28
C CYS A 184 -8.97 -10.79 -0.55
N GLU A 185 -9.93 -10.76 -1.48
CA GLU A 185 -10.73 -11.93 -1.83
C GLU A 185 -9.89 -13.02 -2.53
N ASN A 186 -8.88 -12.61 -3.30
CA ASN A 186 -7.92 -13.55 -3.90
C ASN A 186 -7.04 -14.21 -2.84
N PHE A 187 -6.63 -13.45 -1.83
CA PHE A 187 -5.87 -13.97 -0.70
C PHE A 187 -6.69 -14.96 0.14
N TYR A 188 -7.94 -14.63 0.42
CA TYR A 188 -8.88 -15.54 1.10
C TYR A 188 -9.00 -16.87 0.34
N ARG A 189 -9.22 -16.83 -0.97
CA ARG A 189 -9.39 -18.03 -1.81
C ARG A 189 -8.11 -18.85 -1.99
N ALA A 190 -6.94 -18.22 -1.86
CA ALA A 190 -5.66 -18.90 -2.01
C ALA A 190 -5.26 -19.74 -0.78
N LEU A 191 -5.92 -19.53 0.36
CA LEU A 191 -5.59 -20.16 1.63
C LEU A 191 -6.54 -21.31 1.98
N PRO A 192 -6.11 -22.22 2.88
CA PRO A 192 -6.97 -23.27 3.40
C PRO A 192 -8.29 -22.73 3.97
N THR A 193 -9.36 -23.51 3.85
CA THR A 193 -10.70 -23.11 4.32
C THR A 193 -10.80 -22.93 5.84
N ASN A 194 -9.87 -23.50 6.60
CA ASN A 194 -9.77 -23.35 8.05
C ASN A 194 -8.89 -22.16 8.49
N THR A 195 -8.20 -21.49 7.57
CA THR A 195 -7.40 -20.30 7.88
C THR A 195 -8.31 -19.11 8.19
N SER A 196 -8.05 -18.43 9.31
CA SER A 196 -8.71 -17.16 9.61
C SER A 196 -8.02 -16.02 8.85
N VAL A 197 -8.68 -15.54 7.79
CA VAL A 197 -8.15 -14.46 6.94
C VAL A 197 -8.81 -13.13 7.29
N LYS A 198 -7.98 -12.10 7.40
CA LYS A 198 -8.42 -10.71 7.52
C LYS A 198 -7.57 -9.84 6.62
N CYS A 199 -8.11 -8.68 6.27
CA CYS A 199 -7.39 -7.68 5.48
C CYS A 199 -7.41 -6.33 6.18
N LEU A 200 -6.38 -5.53 5.92
CA LEU A 200 -6.22 -4.18 6.43
C LEU A 200 -5.72 -3.27 5.31
N SER A 201 -6.31 -2.11 5.15
CA SER A 201 -5.76 -1.04 4.30
C SER A 201 -5.34 0.11 5.18
N ASP A 202 -4.09 0.55 5.05
CA ASP A 202 -3.59 1.80 5.60
C ASP A 202 -3.43 2.84 4.47
N ALA A 203 -4.09 3.99 4.59
CA ALA A 203 -4.06 5.09 3.61
C ALA A 203 -4.36 4.65 2.16
N GLY A 204 -5.13 3.57 1.98
CA GLY A 204 -5.42 2.95 0.67
C GLY A 204 -6.82 3.22 0.14
N PHE A 205 -7.69 3.83 0.95
CA PHE A 205 -9.00 4.27 0.49
C PHE A 205 -8.86 5.64 -0.19
N PHE A 206 -8.99 5.67 -1.52
CA PHE A 206 -9.04 6.91 -2.30
C PHE A 206 -10.48 7.21 -2.70
N LEU A 207 -10.85 8.48 -2.69
CA LEU A 207 -12.21 8.94 -3.01
C LEU A 207 -12.30 9.40 -4.46
N ASP A 208 -13.40 9.02 -5.12
CA ASP A 208 -13.76 9.48 -6.45
C ASP A 208 -14.61 10.76 -6.37
N GLU A 209 -13.93 11.86 -6.10
CA GLU A 209 -14.56 13.16 -5.85
C GLU A 209 -13.97 14.26 -6.72
N ARG A 210 -14.71 15.37 -6.82
CA ARG A 210 -14.29 16.53 -7.60
C ARG A 210 -13.20 17.31 -6.86
N ASP A 211 -12.26 17.84 -7.63
CA ASP A 211 -11.27 18.80 -7.14
C ASP A 211 -11.87 20.20 -6.93
N ILE A 212 -11.07 21.14 -6.42
CA ILE A 212 -11.49 22.53 -6.17
C ILE A 212 -11.89 23.31 -7.43
N THR A 213 -11.62 22.77 -8.63
CA THR A 213 -12.06 23.30 -9.93
C THR A 213 -13.26 22.54 -10.50
N LEU A 214 -13.87 21.66 -9.71
CA LEU A 214 -15.02 20.81 -10.04
C LEU A 214 -14.73 19.70 -11.07
N ASN A 215 -13.46 19.35 -11.29
CA ASN A 215 -13.07 18.27 -12.20
C ASN A 215 -12.85 16.95 -11.47
N TYR A 216 -13.14 15.82 -12.13
CA TYR A 216 -12.83 14.48 -11.62
C TYR A 216 -11.39 14.07 -11.97
N THR A 217 -10.41 14.79 -11.41
CA THR A 217 -8.99 14.58 -11.71
C THR A 217 -8.53 13.17 -11.33
N MET A 218 -8.87 12.69 -10.13
CA MET A 218 -8.49 11.35 -9.68
C MET A 218 -9.19 10.23 -10.48
N ARG A 219 -10.47 10.44 -10.86
CA ARG A 219 -11.19 9.52 -11.75
C ARG A 219 -10.46 9.34 -13.07
N THR A 220 -10.14 10.46 -13.72
CA THR A 220 -9.43 10.46 -15.00
C THR A 220 -8.08 9.74 -14.87
N PHE A 221 -7.38 9.98 -13.76
CA PHE A 221 -6.12 9.30 -13.46
C PHE A 221 -6.28 7.78 -13.37
N PHE A 222 -7.24 7.28 -12.58
CA PHE A 222 -7.50 5.84 -12.45
C PHE A 222 -8.11 5.21 -13.70
N GLU A 223 -8.95 5.92 -14.47
CA GLU A 223 -9.45 5.40 -15.75
C GLU A 223 -8.31 5.18 -16.76
N ASN A 224 -7.37 6.12 -16.83
CA ASN A 224 -6.17 5.98 -17.66
C ASN A 224 -5.30 4.81 -17.19
N LEU A 225 -5.09 4.69 -15.88
CA LEU A 225 -4.35 3.57 -15.26
C LEU A 225 -4.99 2.22 -15.61
N VAL A 226 -6.30 2.09 -15.38
CA VAL A 226 -7.05 0.85 -15.61
C VAL A 226 -7.01 0.44 -17.08
N SER A 227 -7.17 1.41 -17.98
CA SER A 227 -7.14 1.18 -19.43
C SER A 227 -5.73 0.79 -19.90
N LEU A 228 -4.71 1.54 -19.47
CA LEU A 228 -3.32 1.33 -19.88
C LEU A 228 -2.79 -0.03 -19.45
N GLN A 229 -3.06 -0.41 -18.20
CA GLN A 229 -2.49 -1.59 -17.58
C GLN A 229 -3.39 -2.84 -17.69
N GLY A 230 -4.54 -2.72 -18.35
CA GLY A 230 -5.48 -3.82 -18.54
C GLY A 230 -6.03 -4.37 -17.22
N ILE A 231 -6.30 -3.49 -16.25
CA ILE A 231 -6.72 -3.86 -14.88
C ILE A 231 -8.16 -4.37 -14.84
N GLU A 232 -9.03 -3.86 -15.71
CA GLU A 232 -10.50 -4.08 -15.63
C GLU A 232 -10.90 -5.54 -15.47
N LYS A 233 -10.24 -6.46 -16.20
CA LYS A 233 -10.51 -7.90 -16.15
C LYS A 233 -10.19 -8.56 -14.80
N ASN A 234 -9.40 -7.90 -13.96
CA ASN A 234 -8.97 -8.35 -12.64
C ASN A 234 -9.73 -7.65 -11.50
N LEU A 235 -10.61 -6.69 -11.81
CA LEU A 235 -11.48 -6.05 -10.81
C LEU A 235 -12.62 -6.98 -10.39
N ASP A 236 -13.25 -6.66 -9.26
CA ASP A 236 -14.37 -7.44 -8.75
C ASP A 236 -15.52 -7.49 -9.76
N LYS A 237 -15.91 -8.71 -10.15
CA LYS A 237 -16.91 -8.92 -11.20
C LYS A 237 -18.28 -8.38 -10.80
N ASN A 238 -18.66 -8.49 -9.53
CA ASN A 238 -19.95 -8.00 -9.06
C ASN A 238 -19.99 -6.47 -9.19
N CYS A 239 -18.91 -5.79 -8.78
CA CYS A 239 -18.76 -4.36 -8.99
C CYS A 239 -18.84 -3.98 -10.48
N THR A 240 -18.01 -4.60 -11.34
CA THR A 240 -17.95 -4.24 -12.76
C THR A 240 -19.25 -4.51 -13.51
N SER A 241 -20.05 -5.48 -13.06
CA SER A 241 -21.33 -5.83 -13.67
C SER A 241 -22.46 -4.86 -13.33
N PHE A 242 -22.32 -4.12 -12.22
CA PHE A 242 -23.36 -3.24 -11.69
C PHE A 242 -23.20 -1.78 -12.14
N LEU A 243 -21.98 -1.36 -12.51
CA LEU A 243 -21.68 0.01 -12.91
C LEU A 243 -21.59 0.16 -14.43
N ASP A 244 -22.14 1.26 -14.95
CA ASP A 244 -22.00 1.64 -16.37
C ASP A 244 -20.53 1.88 -16.76
N ASN A 245 -19.70 2.30 -15.80
CA ASN A 245 -18.26 2.48 -15.96
C ASN A 245 -17.50 1.51 -15.02
N PRO A 246 -17.10 0.32 -15.53
CA PRO A 246 -16.38 -0.68 -14.75
C PRO A 246 -15.08 -0.19 -14.13
N LYS A 247 -14.43 0.82 -14.72
CA LYS A 247 -13.14 1.35 -14.23
C LYS A 247 -13.24 2.01 -12.86
N LEU A 248 -14.45 2.44 -12.47
CA LEU A 248 -14.72 2.97 -11.14
C LEU A 248 -14.51 1.92 -10.04
N CYS A 249 -14.58 0.63 -10.37
CA CYS A 249 -14.27 -0.46 -9.42
C CYS A 249 -12.79 -0.51 -8.99
N MET A 250 -11.94 0.40 -9.50
CA MET A 250 -10.62 0.66 -8.92
C MET A 250 -10.71 1.42 -7.58
N PHE A 251 -11.75 2.22 -7.34
CA PHE A 251 -11.94 2.93 -6.08
C PHE A 251 -12.67 2.06 -5.06
N PRO A 252 -12.16 1.94 -3.82
CA PRO A 252 -12.83 1.19 -2.74
C PRO A 252 -14.27 1.65 -2.49
N GLN A 253 -14.56 2.94 -2.71
CA GLN A 253 -15.90 3.52 -2.67
C GLN A 253 -16.96 2.75 -3.50
N TYR A 254 -16.57 2.02 -4.54
CA TYR A 254 -17.53 1.28 -5.36
C TYR A 254 -17.57 -0.21 -5.06
N PHE A 255 -16.42 -0.83 -4.80
CA PHE A 255 -16.38 -2.29 -4.69
C PHE A 255 -16.48 -2.84 -3.26
N LEU A 256 -16.35 -1.99 -2.24
CA LEU A 256 -16.41 -2.44 -0.84
C LEU A 256 -17.71 -3.16 -0.46
N ASN A 257 -18.83 -2.79 -1.09
CA ASN A 257 -20.12 -3.46 -0.88
C ASN A 257 -20.14 -4.93 -1.36
N TYR A 258 -19.15 -5.35 -2.16
CA TYR A 258 -19.03 -6.71 -2.68
C TYR A 258 -17.96 -7.53 -1.97
N MET A 259 -17.25 -6.94 -1.01
CA MET A 259 -16.26 -7.65 -0.21
C MET A 259 -16.95 -8.48 0.89
N THR A 260 -16.49 -9.71 1.06
CA THR A 260 -17.03 -10.64 2.07
C THR A 260 -16.02 -10.93 3.18
N THR A 261 -14.74 -10.82 2.87
CA THR A 261 -13.65 -11.04 3.82
C THR A 261 -13.60 -9.88 4.83
N PRO A 262 -13.47 -10.16 6.14
CA PRO A 262 -13.36 -9.11 7.16
C PRO A 262 -12.23 -8.14 6.87
N PHE A 263 -12.56 -6.86 6.82
CA PHE A 263 -11.65 -5.80 6.38
C PHE A 263 -11.59 -4.66 7.40
N PHE A 264 -10.38 -4.22 7.73
CA PHE A 264 -10.13 -3.04 8.57
C PHE A 264 -9.58 -1.89 7.73
N ILE A 265 -10.20 -0.71 7.78
CA ILE A 265 -9.78 0.43 6.99
C ILE A 265 -9.21 1.49 7.94
N LEU A 266 -7.92 1.76 7.79
CA LEU A 266 -7.21 2.84 8.46
C LEU A 266 -6.92 3.94 7.44
N ASN A 267 -7.56 5.09 7.58
CA ASN A 267 -7.34 6.24 6.72
C ASN A 267 -7.36 7.51 7.57
N THR A 268 -6.48 8.47 7.26
CA THR A 268 -6.54 9.78 7.89
C THR A 268 -7.66 10.61 7.27
N ALA A 269 -8.27 11.51 8.05
CA ALA A 269 -9.34 12.39 7.56
C ALA A 269 -8.84 13.33 6.43
N TYR A 270 -7.56 13.69 6.49
CA TYR A 270 -6.87 14.55 5.54
C TYR A 270 -5.64 13.81 4.99
N ASP A 271 -5.87 12.73 4.25
CA ASP A 271 -4.78 12.02 3.58
C ASP A 271 -3.99 12.96 2.67
N VAL A 272 -2.67 12.97 2.83
CA VAL A 272 -1.78 13.91 2.14
C VAL A 272 -1.81 13.68 0.63
N TYR A 273 -1.82 12.42 0.18
CA TYR A 273 -1.81 12.14 -1.25
C TYR A 273 -3.12 12.60 -1.89
N GLN A 274 -4.24 12.21 -1.30
CA GLN A 274 -5.57 12.57 -1.76
C GLN A 274 -5.80 14.09 -1.70
N PHE A 275 -5.34 14.77 -0.64
CA PHE A 275 -5.41 16.24 -0.59
C PHE A 275 -4.58 16.86 -1.72
N HIS A 276 -3.34 16.41 -1.92
CA HIS A 276 -2.40 17.06 -2.84
C HIS A 276 -2.61 16.71 -4.32
N HIS A 277 -3.21 15.55 -4.61
CA HIS A 277 -3.31 15.02 -5.98
C HIS A 277 -4.75 14.82 -6.45
N ALA A 278 -5.72 14.74 -5.55
CA ALA A 278 -7.13 14.61 -5.91
C ALA A 278 -7.93 15.87 -5.61
N LEU A 279 -7.89 16.42 -4.39
CA LEU A 279 -8.65 17.62 -4.05
C LEU A 279 -8.01 18.89 -4.61
N VAL A 280 -6.68 19.05 -4.44
CA VAL A 280 -5.94 20.24 -4.88
C VAL A 280 -4.69 19.85 -5.70
N PRO A 281 -4.89 19.18 -6.85
CA PRO A 281 -3.80 18.87 -7.77
C PRO A 281 -3.11 20.15 -8.27
N PRO A 282 -1.85 20.07 -8.75
CA PRO A 282 -1.15 21.22 -9.33
C PRO A 282 -1.93 21.91 -10.45
N SER A 283 -2.71 21.17 -11.23
CA SER A 283 -3.58 21.69 -12.29
C SER A 283 -4.73 22.56 -11.77
N ALA A 284 -5.18 22.34 -10.54
CA ALA A 284 -6.28 23.07 -9.90
C ALA A 284 -5.79 24.27 -9.05
N ASP A 285 -4.48 24.38 -8.80
CA ASP A 285 -3.85 25.40 -7.94
C ASP A 285 -2.70 26.10 -8.66
N MET A 286 -2.97 26.59 -9.87
CA MET A 286 -1.95 27.20 -10.75
C MET A 286 -1.27 28.43 -10.12
N ASN A 287 -2.00 29.21 -9.33
CA ASN A 287 -1.47 30.38 -8.62
C ASN A 287 -0.73 30.00 -7.33
N GLY A 288 -0.92 28.78 -6.83
CA GLY A 288 -0.29 28.29 -5.60
C GLY A 288 -0.92 28.83 -4.32
N ASP A 289 -2.20 29.19 -4.36
CA ASP A 289 -2.98 29.70 -3.23
C ASP A 289 -3.08 28.65 -2.11
N TRP A 290 -3.01 27.36 -2.46
CA TRP A 290 -3.06 26.26 -1.50
C TRP A 290 -1.68 25.75 -1.06
N LYS A 291 -0.56 26.31 -1.56
CA LYS A 291 0.79 25.83 -1.22
C LYS A 291 1.06 25.81 0.28
N ARG A 292 0.67 26.89 0.99
CA ARG A 292 0.86 26.97 2.45
C ARG A 292 -0.02 25.98 3.21
N CYS A 293 -1.28 25.86 2.80
CA CYS A 293 -2.25 24.93 3.36
C CYS A 293 -1.83 23.45 3.17
N LYS A 294 -1.27 23.11 2.01
CA LYS A 294 -0.68 21.79 1.71
C LYS A 294 0.56 21.47 2.55
N LEU A 295 1.35 22.46 2.94
CA LEU A 295 2.50 22.26 3.83
C LEU A 295 2.08 22.13 5.29
N SER A 296 1.03 22.84 5.70
CA SER A 296 0.50 22.77 7.05
C SER A 296 -0.97 23.17 7.05
N ILE A 297 -1.82 22.28 7.54
CA ILE A 297 -3.26 22.56 7.69
C ILE A 297 -3.51 23.79 8.59
N ALA A 298 -2.62 24.05 9.55
CA ALA A 298 -2.69 25.24 10.40
C ALA A 298 -2.48 26.57 9.64
N SER A 299 -1.96 26.51 8.41
CA SER A 299 -1.74 27.66 7.53
C SER A 299 -2.85 27.85 6.49
N CYS A 300 -3.90 27.04 6.52
CA CYS A 300 -5.06 27.21 5.65
C CYS A 300 -5.87 28.45 6.03
N THR A 301 -6.42 29.16 5.05
CA THR A 301 -7.42 30.21 5.30
C THR A 301 -8.73 29.59 5.80
N PRO A 302 -9.63 30.36 6.44
CA PRO A 302 -10.95 29.86 6.81
C PRO A 302 -11.70 29.20 5.64
N GLN A 303 -11.66 29.79 4.45
CA GLN A 303 -12.30 29.22 3.26
C GLN A 303 -11.67 27.88 2.83
N GLN A 304 -10.35 27.75 2.94
CA GLN A 304 -9.66 26.49 2.63
C GLN A 304 -10.00 25.40 3.65
N LEU A 305 -10.12 25.78 4.93
CA LEU A 305 -10.54 24.87 5.99
C LEU A 305 -11.99 24.40 5.79
N ASP A 306 -12.90 25.29 5.39
CA ASP A 306 -14.29 24.92 5.10
C ASP A 306 -14.37 23.88 3.97
N ILE A 307 -13.58 24.06 2.90
CA ILE A 307 -13.48 23.09 1.81
C ILE A 307 -12.90 21.76 2.31
N LEU A 308 -11.80 21.78 3.07
CA LEU A 308 -11.19 20.57 3.62
C LEU A 308 -12.15 19.82 4.55
N GLN A 309 -12.86 20.52 5.43
CA GLN A 309 -13.81 19.92 6.35
C GLN A 309 -15.00 19.31 5.61
N GLY A 310 -15.57 20.04 4.63
CA GLY A 310 -16.62 19.51 3.77
C GLY A 310 -16.19 18.23 3.05
N TRP A 311 -14.94 18.21 2.59
CA TRP A 311 -14.34 17.05 1.94
C TRP A 311 -14.12 15.89 2.93
N SER A 312 -13.69 16.17 4.17
CA SER A 312 -13.54 15.17 5.22
C SER A 312 -14.87 14.51 5.64
N LEU A 313 -16.00 15.19 5.48
CA LEU A 313 -17.31 14.62 5.77
C LEU A 313 -17.71 13.53 4.75
N LEU A 314 -17.12 13.54 3.55
CA LEU A 314 -17.37 12.50 2.54
C LEU A 314 -16.88 11.12 2.97
N TRP A 315 -15.93 11.04 3.91
CA TRP A 315 -15.50 9.76 4.48
C TRP A 315 -16.53 9.14 5.43
N HIS A 316 -17.51 9.92 5.91
CA HIS A 316 -18.51 9.49 6.89
C HIS A 316 -19.81 9.02 6.23
N GLN A 317 -19.76 8.50 4.99
CA GLN A 317 -20.94 7.95 4.33
C GLN A 317 -21.40 6.66 5.02
N PRO A 318 -22.72 6.47 5.27
CA PRO A 318 -23.26 5.37 6.08
C PRO A 318 -22.82 3.96 5.65
N SER A 319 -22.49 3.77 4.37
CA SER A 319 -22.02 2.51 3.81
C SER A 319 -20.64 2.08 4.31
N TRP A 320 -19.81 2.99 4.83
CA TRP A 320 -18.42 2.70 5.22
C TRP A 320 -18.12 2.91 6.70
N ILE A 321 -19.01 3.57 7.44
CA ILE A 321 -18.78 4.02 8.84
C ILE A 321 -18.30 2.91 9.77
N PHE A 322 -18.80 1.68 9.62
CA PHE A 322 -18.45 0.59 10.54
C PHE A 322 -17.06 -0.03 10.32
N SER A 323 -16.38 0.32 9.22
CA SER A 323 -15.08 -0.26 8.85
C SER A 323 -13.93 0.74 8.81
N LEU A 324 -14.21 2.05 8.83
CA LEU A 324 -13.20 3.12 8.80
C LEU A 324 -12.87 3.63 10.21
N VAL A 325 -11.59 3.56 10.55
CA VAL A 325 -11.02 4.27 11.69
C VAL A 325 -10.24 5.47 11.18
N PHE A 326 -10.66 6.66 11.61
CA PHE A 326 -9.92 7.89 11.33
C PHE A 326 -8.78 8.06 12.31
N SER A 327 -7.57 8.12 11.76
CA SER A 327 -6.38 8.51 12.51
C SER A 327 -6.13 10.00 12.26
N TYR A 328 -6.07 10.81 13.33
CA TYR A 328 -5.77 12.26 13.23
C TYR A 328 -4.25 12.55 13.16
N TYR A 329 -3.42 11.52 12.95
CA TYR A 329 -1.99 11.69 12.87
C TYR A 329 -1.62 12.34 11.53
N ILE A 330 -1.13 13.57 11.61
CA ILE A 330 -0.45 14.26 10.51
C ILE A 330 0.96 13.65 10.47
N ILE A 331 1.32 12.97 9.37
CA ILE A 331 2.69 12.51 9.10
C ILE A 331 3.56 13.71 8.71
#